data_AF-A0A4Q3SGF0-F1
#
_entry.id   AF-A0A4Q3SGF0-F1
#
_cell.length_a   1.000
_cell.length_b   1.000
_cell.length_c   1.000
_cell.angle_alpha   90.00
_cell.angle_beta   90.00
_cell.angle_gamma   90.00
#
_symmetry.space_group_name_H-M   'P 1'
#
loop_
_entity.id
_entity.type
_entity.pdbx_description
1 polymer ?
#
loop_
_entity_poly.entity_id
_entity_poly.type
_entity_poly.pdbx_seq_one_letter_code
_entity_poly.pdbx_strand_id
1 'polypeptide(L)'
;MSKKTKNKLKKRILIVLIAGFVLMNIVAMFHAYKFTHFTDKAVTRTADPAKLNFGEKIKTLMFGVDNPRPINLIKPKQPFEMVMLKGDPEIQQGDKKIECWYIPHKDSKGTVIVYHGFSGHKSLMLDKLDAFFNMGYNVLMVDFMGSGDSAGNQTTIGY
;
A
#
# COMPACT_ATOMS: atom_id res chain seq x y z
N MET A 1 -46.99 2.40 -28.92
CA MET A 1 -46.75 2.49 -27.46
C MET A 1 -47.03 3.92 -26.96
N SER A 2 -47.89 4.10 -25.94
CA SER A 2 -48.32 5.43 -25.44
C SER A 2 -47.18 6.29 -24.86
N LYS A 3 -47.27 7.61 -24.97
CA LYS A 3 -46.34 8.61 -24.37
C LYS A 3 -46.15 8.37 -22.86
N LYS A 4 -47.23 7.98 -22.17
CA LYS A 4 -47.22 7.64 -20.72
C LYS A 4 -46.37 6.40 -20.44
N THR A 5 -46.44 5.39 -21.31
CA THR A 5 -45.63 4.16 -21.23
C THR A 5 -44.15 4.44 -21.50
N LYS A 6 -43.85 5.29 -22.51
CA LYS A 6 -42.47 5.73 -22.80
C LYS A 6 -41.83 6.46 -21.61
N ASN A 7 -42.56 7.34 -20.94
CA ASN A 7 -42.06 8.08 -19.77
C ASN A 7 -41.83 7.18 -18.55
N LYS A 8 -42.70 6.19 -18.31
CA LYS A 8 -42.48 5.17 -17.27
C LYS A 8 -41.25 4.32 -17.53
N LEU A 9 -41.01 3.91 -18.78
CA LEU A 9 -39.83 3.15 -19.17
C LEU A 9 -38.54 3.97 -18.98
N LYS A 10 -38.52 5.24 -19.44
CA LYS A 10 -37.39 6.15 -19.22
C LYS A 10 -37.06 6.33 -17.74
N LYS A 11 -38.08 6.50 -16.88
CA LYS A 11 -37.89 6.60 -15.43
C LYS A 11 -37.27 5.33 -14.83
N ARG A 12 -37.73 4.14 -15.26
CA ARG A 12 -37.16 2.86 -14.81
C ARG A 12 -35.69 2.71 -15.22
N ILE A 13 -35.38 3.03 -16.48
CA ILE A 13 -33.99 3.01 -16.98
C ILE A 13 -33.13 3.96 -16.16
N LEU A 14 -33.58 5.18 -15.91
CA LEU A 14 -32.84 6.15 -15.10
C LEU A 14 -32.59 5.64 -13.66
N ILE A 15 -33.60 5.04 -13.03
CA ILE A 15 -33.44 4.46 -11.68
C ILE A 15 -32.39 3.34 -11.68
N VAL A 16 -32.43 2.45 -12.68
CA VAL A 16 -31.44 1.36 -12.81
C VAL A 16 -30.03 1.92 -13.02
N LEU A 17 -29.87 2.96 -13.84
CA LEU A 17 -28.57 3.60 -14.06
C LEU A 17 -28.04 4.26 -12.79
N ILE A 18 -28.88 4.98 -12.04
CA ILE A 18 -28.49 5.61 -10.77
C ILE A 18 -28.12 4.53 -9.75
N ALA A 19 -28.94 3.50 -9.61
CA ALA A 19 -28.65 2.39 -8.69
C ALA A 19 -27.34 1.69 -9.05
N GLY A 20 -27.08 1.46 -10.35
CA GLY A 20 -25.83 0.91 -10.84
C GLY A 20 -24.63 1.81 -10.54
N PHE A 21 -24.75 3.12 -10.75
CA PHE A 21 -23.71 4.10 -10.42
C PHE A 21 -23.38 4.10 -8.93
N VAL A 22 -24.39 4.12 -8.06
CA VAL A 22 -24.20 4.06 -6.61
C VAL A 22 -23.52 2.75 -6.21
N LEU A 23 -23.96 1.62 -6.75
CA LEU A 23 -23.36 0.31 -6.47
C LEU A 23 -21.88 0.27 -6.90
N MET A 24 -21.53 0.78 -8.09
CA MET A 24 -20.15 0.84 -8.55
C MET A 24 -19.26 1.68 -7.63
N ASN A 25 -19.76 2.80 -7.10
CA ASN A 25 -19.02 3.62 -6.15
C ASN A 25 -18.80 2.90 -4.82
N ILE A 26 -19.80 2.15 -4.33
CA ILE A 26 -19.65 1.32 -3.12
C ILE A 26 -18.54 0.27 -3.33
N VAL A 27 -18.54 -0.42 -4.47
CA VAL A 27 -17.48 -1.37 -4.82
C VAL A 27 -16.12 -0.67 -4.90
N ALA A 28 -16.04 0.49 -5.57
CA ALA A 28 -14.81 1.27 -5.67
C ALA A 28 -14.28 1.70 -4.29
N MET A 29 -15.16 2.06 -3.34
CA MET A 29 -14.78 2.38 -1.97
C MET A 29 -14.13 1.18 -1.26
N PHE A 30 -14.68 -0.03 -1.40
CA PHE A 30 -14.05 -1.23 -0.83
C PHE A 30 -12.67 -1.49 -1.42
N HIS A 31 -12.53 -1.37 -2.74
CA HIS A 31 -11.24 -1.53 -3.42
C HIS A 31 -10.24 -0.47 -2.94
N ALA A 32 -10.62 0.81 -2.89
CA ALA A 32 -9.75 1.88 -2.41
C ALA A 32 -9.32 1.70 -0.95
N TYR A 33 -10.24 1.23 -0.10
CA TYR A 33 -9.93 0.90 1.29
C TYR A 33 -8.90 -0.23 1.36
N LYS A 34 -9.14 -1.36 0.68
CA LYS A 34 -8.22 -2.52 0.65
C LYS A 34 -6.87 -2.19 0.02
N PHE A 35 -6.84 -1.25 -0.93
CA PHE A 35 -5.61 -0.77 -1.55
C PHE A 35 -4.75 0.04 -0.58
N THR A 36 -5.36 0.78 0.34
CA THR A 36 -4.67 1.69 1.27
C THR A 36 -4.57 1.14 2.69
N HIS A 37 -5.32 0.11 3.05
CA HIS A 37 -5.35 -0.51 4.37
C HIS A 37 -4.98 -1.97 4.24
N PHE A 38 -3.73 -2.26 4.55
CA PHE A 38 -3.19 -3.60 4.54
C PHE A 38 -3.78 -4.43 5.67
N THR A 39 -3.99 -5.71 5.38
CA THR A 39 -4.48 -6.68 6.36
C THR A 39 -3.34 -7.15 7.25
N ASP A 40 -3.66 -7.59 8.46
CA ASP A 40 -2.68 -8.14 9.38
C ASP A 40 -1.98 -9.38 8.82
N LYS A 41 -0.82 -9.70 9.38
CA LYS A 41 0.15 -10.71 8.90
C LYS A 41 -0.42 -12.12 8.65
N ALA A 42 -1.62 -12.43 9.16
CA ALA A 42 -2.26 -13.74 9.03
C ALA A 42 -3.07 -13.95 7.74
N VAL A 43 -3.34 -12.90 6.96
CA VAL A 43 -4.10 -13.01 5.70
C VAL A 43 -3.15 -13.18 4.52
N THR A 44 -3.39 -14.17 3.66
CA THR A 44 -2.64 -14.31 2.42
C THR A 44 -3.09 -13.28 1.38
N ARG A 45 -2.14 -12.74 0.61
CA ARG A 45 -2.47 -11.88 -0.53
C ARG A 45 -3.42 -12.64 -1.46
N THR A 46 -4.46 -11.97 -1.96
CA THR A 46 -5.32 -12.57 -2.99
C THR A 46 -4.46 -13.01 -4.17
N ALA A 47 -4.64 -14.26 -4.58
CA ALA A 47 -3.86 -14.85 -5.66
C ALA A 47 -4.18 -14.19 -7.02
N ASP A 48 -3.31 -14.45 -8.00
CA ASP A 48 -3.52 -14.00 -9.37
C ASP A 48 -4.92 -14.41 -9.88
N PRO A 49 -5.64 -13.55 -10.62
CA PRO A 49 -6.99 -13.85 -11.08
C PRO A 49 -7.13 -15.16 -11.85
N ALA A 50 -6.06 -15.63 -12.51
CA ALA A 50 -6.01 -16.91 -13.21
C ALA A 50 -6.12 -18.14 -12.27
N LYS A 51 -5.73 -18.00 -11.01
CA LYS A 51 -5.71 -19.06 -10.00
C LYS A 51 -6.96 -19.08 -9.11
N LEU A 52 -7.81 -18.05 -9.20
CA LEU A 52 -9.02 -17.93 -8.40
C LEU A 52 -10.16 -18.78 -8.98
N ASN A 53 -10.91 -19.44 -8.09
CA ASN A 53 -12.17 -20.08 -8.46
C ASN A 53 -13.27 -19.03 -8.70
N PHE A 54 -14.43 -19.45 -9.22
CA PHE A 54 -15.52 -18.53 -9.57
C PHE A 54 -16.03 -17.73 -8.36
N GLY A 55 -16.21 -18.35 -7.20
CA GLY A 55 -16.67 -17.68 -5.99
C GLY A 55 -15.66 -16.65 -5.48
N GLU A 56 -14.37 -17.00 -5.50
CA GLU A 56 -13.28 -16.09 -5.15
C GLU A 56 -13.22 -14.89 -6.10
N LYS A 57 -13.41 -15.10 -7.41
CA LYS A 57 -13.47 -14.00 -8.39
C LYS A 57 -14.62 -13.04 -8.09
N ILE A 58 -15.82 -13.56 -7.81
CA ILE A 58 -16.98 -12.73 -7.45
C ILE A 58 -16.70 -11.97 -6.14
N LYS A 59 -16.14 -12.64 -5.13
CA LYS A 59 -15.76 -12.00 -3.86
C LYS A 59 -14.75 -10.87 -4.08
N THR A 60 -13.67 -11.13 -4.81
CA THR A 60 -12.64 -10.13 -5.10
C THR A 60 -13.18 -8.97 -5.92
N LEU A 61 -14.08 -9.24 -6.89
CA LEU A 61 -14.72 -8.19 -7.67
C LEU A 61 -15.56 -7.26 -6.78
N MET A 62 -16.34 -7.82 -5.87
CA MET A 62 -17.27 -7.05 -5.01
C MET A 62 -16.58 -6.33 -3.85
N PHE A 63 -15.55 -6.95 -3.24
CA PHE A 63 -14.98 -6.50 -1.96
C PHE A 63 -13.51 -6.09 -2.03
N GLY A 64 -12.86 -6.23 -3.18
CA GLY A 64 -11.47 -5.85 -3.37
C GLY A 64 -10.46 -6.98 -3.20
N VAL A 65 -9.20 -6.61 -3.41
CA VAL A 65 -8.02 -7.47 -3.31
C VAL A 65 -7.44 -7.35 -1.91
N ASP A 66 -7.33 -8.47 -1.20
CA ASP A 66 -6.64 -8.50 0.09
C ASP A 66 -5.14 -8.35 -0.12
N ASN A 67 -4.56 -7.35 0.55
CA ASN A 67 -3.13 -7.09 0.51
C ASN A 67 -2.54 -7.10 1.93
N PRO A 68 -1.77 -8.13 2.29
CA PRO A 68 -1.15 -8.20 3.61
C PRO A 68 -0.08 -7.14 3.77
N ARG A 69 0.11 -6.73 5.02
CA ARG A 69 1.21 -5.86 5.39
C ARG A 69 2.55 -6.50 4.97
N PRO A 70 3.36 -5.82 4.14
CA PRO A 70 4.67 -6.32 3.74
C PRO A 70 5.61 -6.39 4.95
N ILE A 71 6.52 -7.36 4.96
CA ILE A 71 7.42 -7.63 6.10
C ILE A 71 8.87 -7.71 5.65
N ASN A 72 9.80 -7.27 6.49
CA ASN A 72 11.21 -7.40 6.18
C ASN A 72 11.70 -8.84 6.37
N LEU A 73 12.24 -9.43 5.30
CA LEU A 73 12.71 -10.82 5.30
C LEU A 73 14.24 -10.93 5.36
N ILE A 74 14.96 -9.93 4.83
CA ILE A 74 16.42 -9.96 4.67
C ILE A 74 17.00 -8.68 5.25
N LYS A 75 18.08 -8.80 6.03
CA LYS A 75 18.81 -7.66 6.61
C LYS A 75 19.99 -7.24 5.74
N PRO A 76 20.50 -6.00 5.88
CA PRO A 76 21.73 -5.56 5.23
C PRO A 76 22.91 -6.47 5.57
N LYS A 77 23.86 -6.60 4.63
CA LYS A 77 25.12 -7.30 4.88
C LYS A 77 26.11 -6.42 5.64
N GLN A 78 26.01 -5.11 5.44
CA GLN A 78 26.79 -4.07 6.11
C GLN A 78 26.31 -3.90 7.56
N PRO A 79 27.18 -3.47 8.48
CA PRO A 79 26.73 -2.99 9.78
C PRO A 79 25.73 -1.85 9.62
N PHE A 80 24.66 -1.88 10.39
CA PHE A 80 23.61 -0.87 10.33
C PHE A 80 23.06 -0.58 11.73
N GLU A 81 22.54 0.63 11.87
CA GLU A 81 21.84 1.10 13.07
C GLU A 81 20.33 1.09 12.79
N MET A 82 19.54 0.58 13.74
CA MET A 82 18.09 0.75 13.67
C MET A 82 17.72 2.13 14.22
N VAL A 83 17.09 2.94 13.39
CA VAL A 83 16.66 4.29 13.74
C VAL A 83 15.14 4.33 13.74
N MET A 84 14.56 4.79 14.84
CA MET A 84 13.11 4.99 14.97
C MET A 84 12.80 6.47 14.89
N LEU A 85 12.30 6.91 13.74
CA LEU A 85 11.84 8.28 13.56
C LEU A 85 10.47 8.41 14.23
N LYS A 86 10.33 9.46 15.05
CA LYS A 86 9.05 9.91 15.59
C LYS A 86 8.57 11.06 14.71
N GLY A 87 7.34 11.00 14.22
CA GLY A 87 6.78 12.17 13.56
C GLY A 87 6.17 13.14 14.56
N ASP A 88 5.50 14.16 14.02
CA ASP A 88 4.92 15.25 14.78
C ASP A 88 3.51 14.89 15.28
N PRO A 89 3.25 14.88 16.59
CA PRO A 89 1.93 14.59 17.13
C PRO A 89 0.85 15.61 16.74
N GLU A 90 1.22 16.82 16.30
CA GLU A 90 0.27 17.82 15.79
C GLU A 90 -0.23 17.50 14.38
N ILE A 91 0.49 16.64 13.63
CA ILE A 91 0.09 16.17 12.31
C ILE A 91 -0.79 14.94 12.47
N GLN A 92 -1.90 14.87 11.73
CA GLN A 92 -2.78 13.70 11.75
C GLN A 92 -2.00 12.42 11.36
N GLN A 93 -1.99 11.43 12.26
CA GLN A 93 -1.17 10.21 12.17
C GLN A 93 0.35 10.41 12.25
N GLY A 94 0.83 11.61 12.62
CA GLY A 94 2.25 11.94 12.70
C GLY A 94 2.94 11.38 13.93
N ASP A 95 2.22 11.02 14.99
CA ASP A 95 2.77 10.34 16.18
C ASP A 95 3.27 8.91 15.89
N LYS A 96 2.96 8.37 14.70
CA LYS A 96 3.35 7.03 14.29
C LYS A 96 4.85 6.93 14.05
N LYS A 97 5.44 5.84 14.55
CA LYS A 97 6.87 5.57 14.43
C LYS A 97 7.22 4.98 13.07
N ILE A 98 8.30 5.46 12.48
CA ILE A 98 8.85 4.97 11.22
C ILE A 98 10.20 4.31 11.50
N GLU A 99 10.32 3.02 11.17
CA GLU A 99 11.57 2.29 11.31
C GLU A 99 12.45 2.48 10.08
N CYS A 100 13.71 2.79 10.34
CA CYS A 100 14.75 2.89 9.34
C CYS A 100 15.96 2.01 9.67
N TRP A 101 16.71 1.61 8.64
CA TRP A 101 18.07 1.13 8.78
C TRP A 101 19.03 2.19 8.27
N TYR A 102 19.94 2.65 9.13
CA TYR A 102 20.99 3.58 8.76
C TYR A 102 22.31 2.84 8.61
N ILE A 103 22.91 2.94 7.43
CA ILE A 103 24.16 2.28 7.07
C ILE A 103 25.23 3.37 6.90
N PRO A 104 26.10 3.59 7.91
CA PRO A 104 27.14 4.60 7.82
C PRO A 104 28.31 4.12 6.95
N HIS A 105 28.83 5.02 6.12
CA HIS A 105 30.07 4.82 5.36
C HIS A 105 31.18 5.68 5.99
N LYS A 106 32.37 5.09 6.21
CA LYS A 106 33.48 5.74 6.93
C LYS A 106 33.88 7.10 6.35
N ASP A 107 34.03 7.15 5.03
CA ASP A 107 34.42 8.36 4.28
C ASP A 107 33.27 8.84 3.40
N SER A 108 32.12 9.09 4.02
CA SER A 108 30.87 9.37 3.31
C SER A 108 30.89 10.70 2.56
N LYS A 109 30.41 10.68 1.30
CA LYS A 109 30.18 11.87 0.46
C LYS A 109 28.86 12.58 0.77
N GLY A 110 27.99 11.95 1.55
CA GLY A 110 26.64 12.41 1.86
C GLY A 110 25.70 11.25 2.20
N THR A 111 24.43 11.55 2.41
CA THR A 111 23.43 10.52 2.75
C THR A 111 22.39 10.40 1.65
N VAL A 112 22.16 9.17 1.19
CA VAL A 112 21.06 8.83 0.28
C VAL A 112 19.94 8.18 1.09
N ILE A 113 18.72 8.68 0.93
CA ILE A 113 17.54 8.09 1.56
C ILE A 113 16.81 7.24 0.51
N VAL A 114 16.55 5.98 0.86
CA VAL A 114 15.94 4.99 -0.03
C VAL A 114 14.58 4.60 0.50
N TYR A 115 13.56 4.78 -0.35
CA TYR A 115 12.17 4.39 -0.10
C TYR A 115 11.78 3.24 -1.03
N HIS A 116 10.95 2.32 -0.53
CA HIS A 116 10.42 1.21 -1.32
C HIS A 116 9.16 1.62 -2.10
N GLY A 117 8.75 0.82 -3.09
CA GLY A 117 7.50 1.05 -3.82
C GLY A 117 6.24 0.66 -3.03
N PHE A 118 5.06 0.92 -3.62
CA PHE A 118 3.76 0.54 -3.05
C PHE A 118 3.71 -0.95 -2.68
N SER A 119 3.13 -1.27 -1.53
CA SER A 119 3.04 -2.65 -1.01
C SER A 119 4.40 -3.35 -0.83
N GLY A 120 5.51 -2.60 -0.84
CA GLY A 120 6.85 -3.10 -0.61
C GLY A 120 7.33 -2.91 0.83
N HIS A 121 8.61 -3.23 1.06
CA HIS A 121 9.30 -3.01 2.33
C HIS A 121 10.78 -2.70 2.04
N LYS A 122 11.49 -2.08 2.98
CA LYS A 122 12.85 -1.57 2.77
C LYS A 122 13.85 -2.68 2.38
N SER A 123 13.67 -3.90 2.87
CA SER A 123 14.54 -5.03 2.46
C SER A 123 14.40 -5.48 0.99
N LEU A 124 13.41 -4.99 0.22
CA LEU A 124 13.41 -5.17 -1.24
C LEU A 124 14.42 -4.26 -1.96
N MET A 125 14.98 -3.26 -1.26
CA MET A 125 15.84 -2.23 -1.84
C MET A 125 17.32 -2.45 -1.49
N LEU A 126 17.72 -3.68 -1.09
CA LEU A 126 19.10 -3.98 -0.70
C LEU A 126 20.08 -3.85 -1.87
N ASP A 127 19.63 -4.06 -3.11
CA ASP A 127 20.43 -3.80 -4.30
C ASP A 127 20.78 -2.31 -4.46
N LYS A 128 19.82 -1.42 -4.13
CA LYS A 128 20.03 0.04 -4.11
C LYS A 128 20.93 0.45 -2.96
N LEU A 129 20.77 -0.16 -1.78
CA LEU A 129 21.70 0.00 -0.67
C LEU A 129 23.13 -0.31 -1.12
N ASP A 130 23.37 -1.48 -1.68
CA ASP A 130 24.71 -1.93 -2.09
C ASP A 130 25.30 -0.96 -3.14
N ALA A 131 24.51 -0.52 -4.11
CA ALA A 131 24.95 0.42 -5.13
C ALA A 131 25.41 1.77 -4.53
N PHE A 132 24.56 2.41 -3.70
CA PHE A 132 24.90 3.72 -3.12
C PHE A 132 26.00 3.64 -2.09
N PHE A 133 26.03 2.57 -1.29
CA PHE A 133 27.11 2.35 -0.32
C PHE A 133 28.46 2.21 -1.04
N ASN A 134 28.53 1.42 -2.12
CA ASN A 134 29.75 1.26 -2.93
C ASN A 134 30.19 2.56 -3.63
N MET A 135 29.26 3.50 -3.86
CA MET A 135 29.58 4.83 -4.37
C MET A 135 30.13 5.78 -3.29
N GLY A 136 30.16 5.36 -2.02
CA GLY A 136 30.70 6.09 -0.89
C GLY A 136 29.68 6.97 -0.17
N TYR A 137 28.41 6.58 -0.13
CA TYR A 137 27.36 7.29 0.60
C TYR A 137 26.93 6.55 1.87
N ASN A 138 26.51 7.30 2.89
CA ASN A 138 25.63 6.73 3.91
C ASN A 138 24.29 6.41 3.25
N VAL A 139 23.63 5.35 3.73
CA VAL A 139 22.31 4.98 3.21
C VAL A 139 21.32 4.89 4.36
N LEU A 140 20.21 5.62 4.26
CA LEU A 140 19.07 5.50 5.17
C LEU A 140 17.94 4.80 4.42
N MET A 141 17.63 3.57 4.81
CA MET A 141 16.53 2.80 4.23
C MET A 141 15.29 2.96 5.10
N VAL A 142 14.14 3.28 4.50
CA VAL A 142 12.93 3.64 5.24
C VAL A 142 11.78 2.68 4.90
N ASP A 143 11.08 2.18 5.91
CA ASP A 143 9.77 1.57 5.72
C ASP A 143 8.68 2.63 5.79
N PHE A 144 7.82 2.71 4.78
CA PHE A 144 6.62 3.53 4.88
C PHE A 144 5.67 3.05 5.97
N MET A 145 4.78 3.94 6.42
CA MET A 145 3.67 3.56 7.30
C MET A 145 2.91 2.36 6.70
N GLY A 146 2.53 1.43 7.58
CA GLY A 146 1.88 0.19 7.16
C GLY A 146 2.80 -0.85 6.54
N SER A 147 4.10 -0.59 6.37
CA SER A 147 5.05 -1.50 5.74
C SER A 147 6.18 -1.91 6.67
N GLY A 148 6.72 -3.11 6.44
CA GLY A 148 7.83 -3.67 7.19
C GLY A 148 7.60 -3.57 8.70
N ASP A 149 8.46 -2.84 9.39
CA ASP A 149 8.43 -2.68 10.85
C ASP A 149 7.97 -1.29 11.32
N SER A 150 7.61 -0.40 10.38
CA SER A 150 6.97 0.89 10.68
C SER A 150 5.55 0.74 11.23
N ALA A 151 5.04 1.73 11.96
CA ALA A 151 3.76 1.64 12.63
C ALA A 151 2.55 1.60 11.66
N GLY A 152 1.42 1.10 12.17
CA GLY A 152 0.14 1.06 11.46
C GLY A 152 0.02 -0.03 10.39
N ASN A 153 -1.08 0.01 9.65
CA ASN A 153 -1.40 -0.87 8.52
C ASN A 153 -1.95 -0.07 7.32
N GLN A 154 -1.93 1.25 7.40
CA GLN A 154 -2.41 2.13 6.34
C GLN A 154 -1.21 2.70 5.57
N THR A 155 -1.37 2.85 4.26
CA THR A 155 -0.43 3.54 3.37
C THR A 155 -1.18 4.51 2.46
N THR A 156 -0.45 5.40 1.78
CA THR A 156 -1.00 6.31 0.77
C THR A 156 -0.42 5.97 -0.61
N ILE A 157 -0.97 6.55 -1.67
CA ILE A 157 -0.45 6.41 -3.04
C ILE A 157 0.60 7.47 -3.39
N GLY A 158 1.13 8.15 -2.38
CA GLY A 158 1.75 9.47 -2.51
C GLY A 158 0.82 10.57 -1.98
N TYR A 159 1.39 11.73 -1.67
CA TYR A 159 0.66 12.98 -1.44
C TYR A 159 0.71 13.83 -2.70
#